data_AF-A0A168KJK7-F1
#
_entry.id   AF-A0A168KJK7-F1
#
_cell.length_a   1.000
_cell.length_b   1.000
_cell.length_c   1.000
_cell.angle_alpha   90.00
_cell.angle_beta   90.00
_cell.angle_gamma   90.00
#
_symmetry.space_group_name_H-M   'P 1'
#
loop_
_entity.id
_entity.type
_entity.pdbx_description
1 polymer ?
#
loop_
_entity_poly.entity_id
_entity_poly.type
_entity_poly.pdbx_seq_one_letter_code
_entity_poly.pdbx_strand_id
1 'polypeptide(L)'
;MGWDKGMQKYVLSAGEIVRLKQYIERKHLGLEPKQRASILADAVHRIIEGRLPSFPDEVKKEVCHELLKKHRDSLVIHADDVLQHCMSLDLSEEDILAPLAVWTCNKSALPLQEEVVRDILHRWSQQVVPTISLQALEREWDQPDLSVCDEIAVASEPFVPYWNKAWFTRRESIAIACFFAVGLMFILVFSLDQQSSAPAINTAIMNVQEHRIHDNLESQAVAGIPTELKYVSIDKKRLQQYLRAKNSILAEEPYLSEIVEAGKKYDVHPLLLFAITGQEQGFVSKAHTQVEEIANNPFNVFGSWESYNTTIARSASIAAKTVANISSKRPGGSHPIQWLNRTYAEDPNWWKGVTWFFDELKREVKDESFEWPK
;
A
#
# COMPACT_ATOMS: atom_id res chain seq x y z
N MET A 1 11.24 22.31 -12.40
CA MET A 1 10.00 22.87 -11.86
C MET A 1 9.91 22.30 -10.46
N GLY A 2 9.83 23.14 -9.42
CA GLY A 2 9.70 22.64 -8.05
C GLY A 2 8.52 21.68 -8.03
N TRP A 3 8.78 20.44 -7.62
CA TRP A 3 7.73 19.49 -7.40
C TRP A 3 6.95 20.04 -6.21
N ASP A 4 5.83 20.67 -6.53
CA ASP A 4 4.75 20.86 -5.58
C ASP A 4 4.47 19.44 -5.07
N LYS A 5 4.92 19.12 -3.85
CA LYS A 5 4.51 17.93 -3.11
C LYS A 5 3.00 18.08 -3.00
N GLY A 6 2.30 17.60 -4.02
CA GLY A 6 0.89 17.87 -4.18
C GLY A 6 0.18 17.35 -2.94
N MET A 7 -0.28 18.28 -2.11
CA MET A 7 -1.19 18.01 -1.00
C MET A 7 -2.20 17.00 -1.50
N GLN A 8 -2.29 15.82 -0.86
CA GLN A 8 -3.35 14.86 -1.19
C GLN A 8 -4.66 15.44 -0.68
N LYS A 9 -5.25 16.33 -1.48
CA LYS A 9 -6.45 17.11 -1.14
C LYS A 9 -7.69 16.24 -0.94
N TYR A 10 -7.66 15.00 -1.44
CA TYR A 10 -8.82 14.13 -1.51
C TYR A 10 -8.55 12.79 -0.83
N VAL A 11 -9.54 12.31 -0.10
CA VAL A 11 -9.70 10.91 0.29
C VAL A 11 -10.47 10.17 -0.79
N LEU A 12 -11.46 10.81 -1.41
CA LEU A 12 -12.17 10.31 -2.58
C LEU A 12 -12.48 11.48 -3.52
N SER A 13 -12.02 11.41 -4.76
CA SER A 13 -12.27 12.43 -5.78
C SER A 13 -13.39 12.05 -6.76
N ALA A 14 -14.03 13.03 -7.37
CA ALA A 14 -15.04 12.81 -8.41
C ALA A 14 -14.49 11.99 -9.60
N GLY A 15 -13.24 12.25 -9.99
CA GLY A 15 -12.58 11.53 -11.08
C GLY A 15 -12.36 10.04 -10.79
N GLU A 16 -12.04 9.70 -9.54
CA GLU A 16 -11.91 8.30 -9.12
C GLU A 16 -13.25 7.56 -9.17
N ILE A 17 -14.33 8.21 -8.77
CA ILE A 17 -15.68 7.62 -8.82
C ILE A 17 -16.10 7.34 -10.26
N VAL A 18 -15.84 8.28 -11.18
CA VAL A 18 -16.14 8.09 -12.61
C VAL A 18 -15.37 6.90 -13.16
N ARG A 19 -14.07 6.80 -12.85
CA ARG A 19 -13.23 5.66 -13.27
C ARG A 19 -13.72 4.33 -12.68
N LEU A 20 -14.10 4.33 -11.41
CA LEU A 20 -14.60 3.14 -10.71
C LEU A 20 -15.92 2.66 -11.32
N LYS A 21 -16.85 3.57 -11.63
CA LYS A 21 -18.10 3.26 -12.35
C LYS A 21 -17.82 2.64 -13.71
N GLN A 22 -16.99 3.28 -14.53
CA GLN A 22 -16.63 2.80 -15.87
C GLN A 22 -15.91 1.44 -15.82
N TYR A 23 -15.11 1.20 -14.78
CA TYR A 23 -14.44 -0.08 -14.58
C TYR A 23 -15.45 -1.19 -14.26
N ILE A 24 -16.36 -0.95 -13.30
CA ILE A 24 -17.39 -1.91 -12.90
C ILE A 24 -18.32 -2.21 -14.08
N GLU A 25 -18.71 -1.20 -14.86
CA GLU A 25 -19.53 -1.38 -16.06
C GLU A 25 -18.87 -2.29 -17.10
N ARG A 26 -17.56 -2.11 -17.34
CA ARG A 26 -16.82 -2.93 -18.31
C ARG A 26 -16.52 -4.35 -17.81
N LYS A 27 -16.18 -4.51 -16.53
CA LYS A 27 -15.80 -5.80 -15.96
C LYS A 27 -17.02 -6.68 -15.64
N HIS A 28 -18.16 -6.07 -15.35
CA HIS A 28 -19.37 -6.75 -14.92
C HIS A 28 -20.55 -6.51 -15.87
N LEU A 29 -20.31 -6.63 -17.18
CA LEU A 29 -21.30 -6.41 -18.25
C LEU A 29 -22.56 -7.28 -18.10
N GLY A 30 -22.44 -8.46 -17.49
CA GLY A 30 -23.55 -9.38 -17.25
C GLY A 30 -24.30 -9.20 -15.94
N LEU A 31 -23.94 -8.20 -15.11
CA LEU A 31 -24.62 -7.94 -13.83
C LEU A 31 -25.72 -6.88 -13.97
N GLU A 32 -26.81 -7.11 -13.25
CA GLU A 32 -27.91 -6.15 -13.15
C GLU A 32 -27.43 -4.82 -12.55
N PRO A 33 -28.02 -3.67 -12.94
CA PRO A 33 -27.61 -2.35 -12.44
C PRO A 33 -27.56 -2.27 -10.92
N LYS A 34 -28.49 -2.93 -10.22
CA LYS A 34 -28.54 -2.98 -8.76
C LYS A 34 -27.31 -3.69 -8.15
N GLN A 35 -26.85 -4.78 -8.77
CA GLN A 35 -25.67 -5.50 -8.31
C GLN A 35 -24.39 -4.69 -8.56
N ARG A 36 -24.29 -4.02 -9.71
CA ARG A 36 -23.18 -3.10 -10.01
C ARG A 36 -23.14 -1.92 -9.04
N ALA A 37 -24.30 -1.39 -8.65
CA ALA A 37 -24.39 -0.34 -7.63
C ALA A 37 -23.92 -0.84 -6.24
N SER A 38 -24.24 -2.08 -5.87
CA SER A 38 -23.73 -2.70 -4.63
C SER A 38 -22.21 -2.82 -4.66
N ILE A 39 -21.63 -3.29 -5.77
CA ILE A 39 -20.17 -3.41 -5.93
C ILE A 39 -19.51 -2.03 -5.84
N LEU A 40 -20.11 -1.01 -6.46
CA LEU A 40 -19.62 0.37 -6.37
C LEU A 40 -19.64 0.88 -4.93
N ALA A 41 -20.73 0.65 -4.20
CA ALA A 41 -20.85 1.06 -2.81
C ALA A 41 -19.75 0.39 -1.95
N ASP A 42 -19.60 -0.94 -2.09
CA ASP A 42 -18.57 -1.69 -1.36
C ASP A 42 -17.15 -1.18 -1.67
N ALA A 43 -16.85 -0.90 -2.95
CA ALA A 43 -15.56 -0.37 -3.36
C ALA A 43 -15.32 1.05 -2.83
N VAL A 44 -16.35 1.92 -2.84
CA VAL A 44 -16.27 3.27 -2.25
C VAL A 44 -15.98 3.20 -0.75
N HIS A 45 -16.69 2.34 -0.01
CA HIS A 45 -16.43 2.11 1.41
C HIS A 45 -14.98 1.68 1.66
N ARG A 46 -14.49 0.69 0.90
CA ARG A 46 -13.10 0.20 1.03
C ARG A 46 -12.06 1.26 0.71
N ILE A 47 -12.28 2.08 -0.32
CA ILE A 47 -11.36 3.15 -0.70
C ILE A 47 -11.27 4.19 0.43
N ILE A 48 -12.43 4.62 0.96
CA ILE A 48 -12.47 5.60 2.04
C ILE A 48 -11.78 5.02 3.27
N GLU A 49 -12.22 3.85 3.75
CA GLU A 49 -11.61 3.18 4.91
C GLU A 49 -10.11 2.98 4.68
N GLY A 50 -9.68 2.48 3.53
CA GLY A 50 -8.26 2.29 3.20
C GLY A 50 -7.41 3.57 3.34
N ARG A 51 -8.01 4.74 3.17
CA ARG A 51 -7.33 6.06 3.18
C ARG A 51 -7.56 6.88 4.44
N LEU A 52 -8.40 6.42 5.36
CA LEU A 52 -8.57 7.01 6.69
C LEU A 52 -7.34 6.75 7.58
N PRO A 53 -7.18 7.50 8.69
CA PRO A 53 -6.21 7.15 9.73
C PRO A 53 -6.33 5.70 10.17
N SER A 54 -5.24 5.14 10.72
CA SER A 54 -5.18 3.74 11.19
C SER A 54 -5.90 3.55 12.53
N PHE A 55 -7.15 3.99 12.61
CA PHE A 55 -8.02 3.85 13.77
C PHE A 55 -8.45 2.39 14.01
N PRO A 56 -8.97 2.08 15.21
CA PRO A 56 -9.75 0.87 15.46
C PRO A 56 -10.88 0.70 14.44
N ASP A 57 -11.25 -0.56 14.16
CA ASP A 57 -12.16 -0.88 13.06
C ASP A 57 -13.57 -0.31 13.29
N GLU A 58 -14.00 -0.21 14.55
CA GLU A 58 -15.28 0.42 14.92
C GLU A 58 -15.30 1.91 14.54
N VAL A 59 -14.28 2.64 14.97
CA VAL A 59 -14.13 4.09 14.73
C VAL A 59 -13.98 4.37 13.24
N LYS A 60 -13.22 3.54 12.53
CA LYS A 60 -13.00 3.69 11.09
C LYS A 60 -14.30 3.58 10.30
N LYS A 61 -15.18 2.63 10.67
CA LYS A 61 -16.50 2.45 10.07
C LYS A 61 -17.43 3.62 10.39
N GLU A 62 -17.40 4.11 11.63
CA GLU A 62 -18.17 5.29 12.05
C GLU A 62 -17.79 6.52 11.24
N VAL A 63 -16.49 6.83 11.18
CA VAL A 63 -15.96 7.96 10.40
C VAL A 63 -16.31 7.81 8.91
N CYS A 64 -16.15 6.62 8.33
CA CYS A 64 -16.53 6.37 6.94
C CYS A 64 -18.03 6.62 6.70
N HIS A 65 -18.89 6.14 7.61
CA HIS A 65 -20.34 6.32 7.53
C HIS A 65 -20.72 7.80 7.56
N GLU A 66 -20.20 8.57 8.51
CA GLU A 66 -20.54 9.99 8.65
C GLU A 66 -20.01 10.82 7.47
N LEU A 67 -18.82 10.52 6.94
CA LEU A 67 -18.31 11.17 5.73
C LEU A 67 -19.20 10.88 4.51
N LEU A 68 -19.62 9.63 4.29
CA LEU A 68 -20.51 9.27 3.20
C LEU A 68 -21.90 9.89 3.34
N LYS A 69 -22.40 10.01 4.57
CA LYS A 69 -23.67 10.65 4.88
C LYS A 69 -23.61 12.15 4.60
N LYS A 70 -22.54 12.84 5.02
CA LYS A 70 -22.32 14.28 4.79
C LYS A 70 -22.10 14.59 3.31
N HIS A 71 -21.41 13.73 2.57
CA HIS A 71 -21.04 13.94 1.16
C HIS A 71 -21.85 13.05 0.20
N ARG A 72 -23.09 12.67 0.56
CA ARG A 72 -23.90 11.71 -0.20
C ARG A 72 -24.09 12.07 -1.68
N ASP A 73 -24.26 13.36 -1.98
CA ASP A 73 -24.61 13.83 -3.32
C ASP A 73 -23.41 13.94 -4.25
N SER A 74 -22.27 14.42 -3.74
CA SER A 74 -21.05 14.58 -4.54
C SER A 74 -20.15 13.34 -4.50
N LEU A 75 -20.20 12.59 -3.38
CA LEU A 75 -19.24 11.55 -3.00
C LEU A 75 -17.79 12.03 -3.04
N VAL A 76 -17.55 13.34 -3.08
CA VAL A 76 -16.22 13.93 -3.01
C VAL A 76 -15.89 14.19 -1.55
N ILE A 77 -14.81 13.60 -1.08
CA ILE A 77 -14.35 13.70 0.31
C ILE A 77 -12.93 14.24 0.29
N HIS A 78 -12.72 15.38 0.92
CA HIS A 78 -11.42 16.01 1.10
C HIS A 78 -10.69 15.46 2.33
N ALA A 79 -9.37 15.63 2.36
CA ALA A 79 -8.59 15.35 3.57
C ALA A 79 -9.04 16.25 4.74
N ASP A 80 -9.38 17.51 4.45
CA ASP A 80 -9.90 18.44 5.46
C ASP A 80 -11.25 17.98 6.03
N ASP A 81 -12.10 17.31 5.25
CA ASP A 81 -13.37 16.76 5.75
C ASP A 81 -13.13 15.68 6.81
N VAL A 82 -12.12 14.83 6.60
CA VAL A 82 -11.71 13.82 7.58
C VAL A 82 -11.17 14.48 8.83
N LEU A 83 -10.26 15.45 8.68
CA LEU A 83 -9.65 16.16 9.79
C LEU A 83 -10.71 16.87 10.65
N GLN A 84 -11.65 17.56 9.99
CA GLN A 84 -12.75 18.24 10.65
C GLN A 84 -13.65 17.27 11.41
N HIS A 85 -13.99 16.13 10.80
CA HIS A 85 -14.82 15.13 11.47
C HIS A 85 -14.08 14.46 12.64
N CYS A 86 -12.76 14.23 12.54
CA CYS A 86 -12.00 13.64 13.63
C CYS A 86 -11.94 14.55 14.87
N MET A 87 -12.18 15.86 14.74
CA MET A 87 -12.24 16.76 15.91
C MET A 87 -13.47 16.52 16.79
N SER A 88 -14.49 15.79 16.31
CA SER A 88 -15.61 15.36 17.16
C SER A 88 -15.36 14.04 17.89
N LEU A 89 -14.23 13.36 17.62
CA LEU A 89 -13.83 12.16 18.35
C LEU A 89 -13.14 12.53 19.68
N ASP A 90 -13.06 11.56 20.59
CA ASP A 90 -12.31 11.73 21.83
C ASP A 90 -10.80 11.64 21.56
N LEU A 91 -10.16 12.79 21.33
CA LEU A 91 -8.71 12.88 21.12
C LEU A 91 -7.89 12.74 22.41
N SER A 92 -8.52 12.48 23.57
CA SER A 92 -7.78 12.06 24.77
C SER A 92 -7.36 10.59 24.70
N GLU A 93 -8.00 9.80 23.83
CA GLU A 93 -7.62 8.42 23.54
C GLU A 93 -6.39 8.37 22.60
N GLU A 94 -5.30 7.78 23.09
CA GLU A 94 -4.04 7.66 22.33
C GLU A 94 -4.22 6.84 21.03
N ASP A 95 -5.12 5.85 21.05
CA ASP A 95 -5.47 5.01 19.91
C ASP A 95 -6.20 5.79 18.79
N ILE A 96 -6.63 7.03 19.07
CA ILE A 96 -7.20 7.96 18.10
C ILE A 96 -6.19 9.06 17.77
N LEU A 97 -5.60 9.69 18.79
CA LEU A 97 -4.72 10.83 18.60
C LEU A 97 -3.46 10.48 17.80
N ALA A 98 -2.76 9.38 18.15
CA ALA A 98 -1.53 9.02 17.48
C ALA A 98 -1.75 8.64 16.00
N PRO A 99 -2.74 7.78 15.64
CA PRO A 99 -3.02 7.50 14.23
C PRO A 99 -3.44 8.74 13.43
N LEU A 100 -4.19 9.67 14.04
CA LEU A 100 -4.61 10.90 13.39
C LEU A 100 -3.43 11.84 13.15
N ALA A 101 -2.53 12.01 14.12
CA ALA A 101 -1.34 12.85 13.96
C ALA A 101 -0.43 12.32 12.85
N VAL A 102 -0.11 11.02 12.88
CA VAL A 102 0.64 10.35 11.81
C VAL A 102 -0.03 10.56 10.46
N TRP A 103 -1.35 10.36 10.38
CA TRP A 103 -2.10 10.57 9.14
C TRP A 103 -2.06 12.03 8.66
N THR A 104 -2.12 12.99 9.58
CA THR A 104 -2.11 14.42 9.27
C THR A 104 -0.74 14.88 8.78
N CYS A 105 0.34 14.50 9.48
CA CYS A 105 1.72 14.67 8.99
C CYS A 105 1.89 14.04 7.60
N ASN A 106 1.20 12.91 7.37
CA ASN A 106 1.27 12.22 6.10
C ASN A 106 0.58 12.95 4.95
N LYS A 107 -0.41 13.80 5.22
CA LYS A 107 -1.18 14.55 4.21
C LYS A 107 -0.66 15.98 3.98
N SER A 108 0.08 16.54 4.93
CA SER A 108 0.73 17.84 4.78
C SER A 108 1.88 17.81 3.76
N ALA A 109 2.11 18.93 3.11
CA ALA A 109 3.26 19.10 2.21
C ALA A 109 4.58 19.32 2.98
N LEU A 110 4.49 19.77 4.23
CA LEU A 110 5.63 20.09 5.10
C LEU A 110 6.09 18.86 5.90
N PRO A 111 7.38 18.77 6.26
CA PRO A 111 7.91 17.72 7.14
C PRO A 111 7.56 18.01 8.61
N LEU A 112 6.28 17.94 8.94
CA LEU A 112 5.78 18.20 10.30
C LEU A 112 6.26 17.10 11.26
N GLN A 113 6.74 17.49 12.45
CA GLN A 113 7.03 16.54 13.54
C GLN A 113 5.73 16.08 14.18
N GLU A 114 5.65 14.79 14.49
CA GLU A 114 4.43 14.16 14.98
C GLU A 114 3.98 14.75 16.32
N GLU A 115 4.93 15.00 17.24
CA GLU A 115 4.68 15.50 18.60
C GLU A 115 3.97 16.86 18.57
N VAL A 116 4.49 17.79 17.79
CA VAL A 116 3.91 19.13 17.64
C VAL A 116 2.56 19.07 16.92
N VAL A 117 2.37 18.17 15.94
CA VAL A 117 1.05 17.97 15.31
C VAL A 117 0.04 17.41 16.31
N ARG A 118 0.44 16.47 17.17
CA ARG A 118 -0.43 15.96 18.25
C ARG A 118 -0.88 17.08 19.17
N ASP A 119 0.04 17.94 19.58
CA ASP A 119 -0.27 19.09 20.44
C ASP A 119 -1.24 20.06 19.77
N ILE A 120 -1.04 20.37 18.48
CA ILE A 120 -1.95 21.23 17.71
C ILE A 120 -3.34 20.59 17.62
N LEU A 121 -3.43 19.30 17.25
CA LEU A 121 -4.71 18.61 17.11
C LEU A 121 -5.48 18.53 18.44
N HIS A 122 -4.78 18.25 19.53
CA HIS A 122 -5.36 18.22 20.87
C HIS A 122 -5.82 19.62 21.32
N ARG A 123 -5.08 20.68 20.99
CA ARG A 123 -5.55 22.06 21.23
C ARG A 123 -6.79 22.38 20.40
N TRP A 124 -6.83 21.98 19.13
CA TRP A 124 -7.97 22.24 18.25
C TRP A 124 -9.24 21.52 18.73
N SER A 125 -9.15 20.29 19.23
CA SER A 125 -10.34 19.59 19.74
C SER A 125 -10.94 20.24 20.99
N GLN A 126 -10.15 21.01 21.75
CA GLN A 126 -10.62 21.75 22.93
C GLN A 126 -11.24 23.12 22.59
N GLN A 127 -11.08 23.60 21.36
CA GLN A 127 -11.63 24.89 20.95
C GLN A 127 -13.10 24.78 20.54
N VAL A 128 -13.88 25.84 20.80
CA VAL A 128 -15.31 25.87 20.48
C VAL A 128 -15.57 26.00 18.97
N VAL A 129 -14.69 26.71 18.24
CA VAL A 129 -14.76 26.86 16.77
C VAL A 129 -13.35 26.94 16.17
N PRO A 130 -12.59 25.84 16.12
CA PRO A 130 -11.28 25.83 15.47
C PRO A 130 -11.42 25.99 13.94
N THR A 131 -10.47 26.70 13.33
CA THR A 131 -10.32 26.70 11.86
C THR A 131 -9.51 25.46 11.46
N ILE A 132 -10.20 24.34 11.26
CA ILE A 132 -9.56 23.04 11.01
C ILE A 132 -9.28 22.87 9.51
N SER A 133 -8.02 22.84 9.12
CA SER A 133 -7.57 22.43 7.78
C SER A 133 -6.08 22.11 7.78
N LEU A 134 -5.62 21.33 6.80
CA LEU A 134 -4.19 21.08 6.59
C LEU A 134 -3.40 22.40 6.41
N GLN A 135 -4.01 23.40 5.75
CA GLN A 135 -3.37 24.71 5.59
C GLN A 135 -3.30 25.50 6.91
N ALA A 136 -4.30 25.39 7.77
CA ALA A 136 -4.25 26.03 9.09
C ALA A 136 -3.15 25.41 9.95
N LEU A 137 -2.96 24.08 9.85
CA LEU A 137 -1.90 23.36 10.54
C LEU A 137 -0.52 23.85 10.09
N GLU A 138 -0.32 23.97 8.78
CA GLU A 138 0.94 24.44 8.22
C GLU A 138 1.25 25.88 8.64
N ARG A 139 0.24 26.74 8.82
CA ARG A 139 0.43 28.11 9.34
C ARG A 139 0.78 28.15 10.81
N GLU A 140 0.15 27.31 11.63
CA GLU A 140 0.49 27.20 13.06
C GLU A 140 1.87 26.57 13.26
N TRP A 141 2.27 25.65 12.37
CA TRP A 141 3.62 25.09 12.37
C TRP A 141 4.70 26.13 12.03
N ASP A 142 4.45 26.97 11.02
CA ASP A 142 5.40 28.00 10.57
C ASP A 142 5.54 29.18 11.56
N GLN A 143 4.69 29.20 12.60
CA GLN A 143 4.76 30.10 13.74
C GLN A 143 5.26 29.29 14.96
N PRO A 144 6.57 29.07 15.12
CA PRO A 144 7.06 28.53 16.38
C PRO A 144 6.70 29.51 17.48
N ASP A 145 5.85 29.06 18.41
CA ASP A 145 5.58 29.77 19.65
C ASP A 145 6.92 29.91 20.38
N LEU A 146 7.44 31.14 20.42
CA LEU A 146 8.73 31.55 20.97
C LEU A 146 8.76 31.51 22.51
N SER A 147 8.01 30.59 23.13
CA SER A 147 7.80 30.56 24.59
C SER A 147 8.40 29.35 25.30
N VAL A 148 8.90 28.32 24.62
CA VAL A 148 9.55 27.18 25.29
C VAL A 148 10.71 26.67 24.44
N CYS A 149 11.89 27.26 24.64
CA CYS A 149 13.24 26.66 24.51
C CYS A 149 14.31 27.77 24.45
N ASP A 150 14.35 28.63 25.47
CA ASP A 150 15.59 29.34 25.82
C ASP A 150 16.39 28.44 26.76
N GLU A 151 16.99 27.40 26.21
CA GLU A 151 18.24 26.79 26.68
C GLU A 151 18.59 25.64 25.72
N ILE A 152 19.85 25.60 25.30
CA ILE A 152 20.43 24.71 24.28
C ILE A 152 20.31 25.25 22.83
N ALA A 153 20.76 26.50 22.65
CA ALA A 153 21.39 26.92 21.40
C ALA A 153 22.91 26.80 21.54
N VAL A 154 23.51 25.71 21.05
CA VAL A 154 24.91 25.71 20.61
C VAL A 154 25.06 24.87 19.33
N ALA A 155 25.43 25.57 18.26
CA ALA A 155 26.12 25.14 17.06
C ALA A 155 25.39 24.23 16.05
N SER A 156 24.95 24.82 14.93
CA SER A 156 25.58 24.58 13.61
C SER A 156 24.97 25.47 12.51
N GLU A 157 25.82 25.87 11.57
CA GLU A 157 25.66 26.94 10.56
C GLU A 157 24.67 26.65 9.41
N PRO A 158 24.25 27.69 8.64
CA PRO A 158 23.17 27.58 7.66
C PRO A 158 23.60 26.96 6.32
N PHE A 159 22.86 25.95 5.87
CA PHE A 159 22.95 25.39 4.52
C PHE A 159 22.01 26.15 3.56
N VAL A 160 22.57 26.78 2.51
CA VAL A 160 21.81 27.45 1.45
C VAL A 160 21.85 26.61 0.17
N PRO A 161 20.72 26.18 -0.43
CA PRO A 161 20.75 25.46 -1.69
C PRO A 161 20.67 26.41 -2.90
N TYR A 162 21.65 26.30 -3.79
CA TYR A 162 21.72 27.00 -5.07
C TYR A 162 21.02 26.19 -6.18
N TRP A 163 20.05 26.81 -6.87
CA TRP A 163 19.30 26.21 -7.99
C TRP A 163 19.74 26.84 -9.31
N ASN A 164 20.19 26.04 -10.28
CA ASN A 164 20.31 26.47 -11.67
C ASN A 164 19.20 25.83 -12.52
N LYS A 165 18.37 26.69 -13.14
CA LYS A 165 17.37 26.34 -14.17
C LYS A 165 18.01 26.40 -15.55
N ALA A 166 17.68 25.43 -16.40
CA ALA A 166 17.64 25.62 -17.85
C ALA A 166 16.36 24.98 -18.43
N TRP A 167 15.71 25.73 -19.31
CA TRP A 167 14.45 25.45 -20.01
C TRP A 167 14.61 24.47 -21.19
N PHE A 168 13.55 23.71 -21.54
CA PHE A 168 12.87 23.75 -22.85
C PHE A 168 11.62 22.82 -22.86
N THR A 169 10.87 22.82 -23.95
CA THR A 169 9.40 22.83 -24.08
C THR A 169 8.72 21.55 -24.61
N ARG A 170 7.50 21.28 -24.11
CA ARG A 170 6.20 20.92 -24.75
C ARG A 170 6.14 20.11 -26.09
N ARG A 171 5.26 19.07 -26.07
CA ARG A 171 4.69 18.16 -27.13
C ARG A 171 5.24 16.72 -26.98
N GLU A 172 4.50 15.60 -26.99
CA GLU A 172 3.13 15.19 -27.36
C GLU A 172 2.86 13.85 -26.60
N SER A 173 1.73 13.63 -25.92
CA SER A 173 0.47 13.00 -26.39
C SER A 173 0.62 11.88 -27.44
N ILE A 174 0.05 10.70 -27.14
CA ILE A 174 -0.09 9.47 -27.96
C ILE A 174 1.02 8.43 -27.76
N ALA A 175 0.94 7.66 -26.66
CA ALA A 175 1.58 6.34 -26.56
C ALA A 175 0.85 5.37 -25.59
N ILE A 176 -0.44 5.59 -25.34
CA ILE A 176 -1.26 4.79 -24.41
C ILE A 176 -2.04 3.67 -25.16
N ALA A 177 -1.95 3.59 -26.49
CA ALA A 177 -2.74 2.65 -27.30
C ALA A 177 -2.01 1.33 -27.64
N CYS A 178 -0.71 1.17 -27.41
CA CYS A 178 0.05 0.01 -27.93
C CYS A 178 0.38 -1.08 -26.90
N PHE A 179 0.29 -0.83 -25.59
CA PHE A 179 0.77 -1.80 -24.59
C PHE A 179 -0.28 -2.78 -24.05
N PHE A 180 -1.57 -2.50 -24.22
CA PHE A 180 -2.62 -3.52 -24.00
C PHE A 180 -2.84 -4.42 -25.23
N ALA A 181 -2.35 -4.05 -26.41
CA ALA A 181 -2.49 -4.85 -27.64
C ALA A 181 -1.51 -6.05 -27.70
N VAL A 182 -0.31 -5.91 -27.14
CA VAL A 182 0.69 -7.01 -27.14
C VAL A 182 0.35 -8.08 -26.10
N GLY A 183 -0.20 -7.69 -24.95
CA GLY A 183 -0.68 -8.62 -23.92
C GLY A 183 -1.92 -9.41 -24.34
N LEU A 184 -2.77 -8.85 -25.21
CA LEU A 184 -3.95 -9.53 -25.76
C LEU A 184 -3.64 -10.43 -26.97
N MET A 185 -2.56 -10.17 -27.72
CA MET A 185 -2.18 -11.04 -28.85
C MET A 185 -1.62 -12.39 -28.37
N PHE A 186 -0.93 -12.45 -27.22
CA PHE A 186 -0.48 -13.71 -26.63
C PHE A 186 -1.62 -14.60 -26.14
N ILE A 187 -2.76 -14.01 -25.74
CA ILE A 187 -3.93 -14.75 -25.24
C ILE A 187 -4.76 -15.33 -26.39
N LEU A 188 -4.80 -14.66 -27.56
CA LEU A 188 -5.57 -15.13 -28.71
C LEU A 188 -4.86 -16.23 -29.53
N VAL A 189 -3.52 -16.23 -29.60
CA VAL A 189 -2.78 -17.31 -30.31
C VAL A 189 -2.80 -18.63 -29.53
N PHE A 190 -2.81 -18.58 -28.19
CA PHE A 190 -2.91 -19.79 -27.36
C PHE A 190 -4.32 -20.38 -27.26
N SER A 191 -5.36 -19.63 -27.63
CA SER A 191 -6.76 -20.06 -27.50
C SER A 191 -7.37 -20.68 -28.77
N LEU A 192 -6.64 -20.68 -29.89
CA LEU A 192 -7.13 -21.25 -31.17
C LEU A 192 -6.55 -22.63 -31.52
N ASP A 193 -5.68 -23.21 -30.68
CA ASP A 193 -5.06 -24.52 -30.96
C ASP A 193 -5.56 -25.67 -30.05
N GLN A 194 -6.64 -25.46 -29.29
CA GLN A 194 -7.30 -26.53 -28.55
C GLN A 194 -8.78 -26.62 -28.87
N GLN A 195 -9.09 -27.15 -30.06
CA GLN A 195 -10.27 -28.01 -30.18
C GLN A 195 -10.09 -29.08 -31.25
N SER A 196 -10.28 -30.33 -30.79
CA SER A 196 -10.56 -31.55 -31.56
C SER A 196 -9.37 -32.47 -31.88
N SER A 197 -9.18 -33.53 -31.09
CA SER A 197 -9.75 -34.87 -31.35
C SER A 197 -9.16 -35.91 -30.36
N ALA A 198 -9.97 -36.83 -29.87
CA ALA A 198 -9.55 -38.09 -29.24
C ALA A 198 -10.30 -39.26 -29.91
N PRO A 199 -9.91 -40.55 -29.76
CA PRO A 199 -8.73 -41.12 -29.07
C PRO A 199 -7.97 -42.21 -29.88
N ALA A 200 -6.72 -42.53 -29.49
CA ALA A 200 -6.19 -43.91 -29.53
C ALA A 200 -4.87 -44.06 -28.74
N ILE A 201 -4.97 -44.89 -27.71
CA ILE A 201 -3.99 -45.66 -26.94
C ILE A 201 -2.58 -45.85 -27.56
N ASN A 202 -1.52 -45.40 -26.86
CA ASN A 202 -0.46 -46.27 -26.29
C ASN A 202 0.65 -45.45 -25.60
N THR A 203 0.83 -45.74 -24.29
CA THR A 203 2.08 -45.82 -23.52
C THR A 203 3.34 -45.16 -24.08
N ALA A 204 3.89 -44.18 -23.38
CA ALA A 204 4.97 -44.39 -22.40
C ALA A 204 5.59 -43.05 -21.92
N ILE A 205 5.84 -42.98 -20.61
CA ILE A 205 6.70 -42.00 -19.90
C ILE A 205 6.14 -40.57 -19.74
N MET A 206 5.44 -40.35 -18.62
CA MET A 206 5.79 -39.31 -17.65
C MET A 206 5.09 -39.64 -16.33
N ASN A 207 5.70 -40.54 -15.58
CA ASN A 207 5.41 -40.75 -14.18
C ASN A 207 6.61 -40.18 -13.40
N VAL A 208 6.55 -38.89 -13.08
CA VAL A 208 7.30 -38.29 -11.97
C VAL A 208 6.32 -37.46 -11.18
N GLN A 209 5.59 -38.19 -10.33
CA GLN A 209 5.38 -37.86 -8.94
C GLN A 209 4.72 -36.50 -8.67
N GLU A 210 3.39 -36.56 -8.55
CA GLU A 210 2.66 -35.91 -7.46
C GLU A 210 3.39 -36.18 -6.14
N HIS A 211 4.35 -35.33 -5.80
CA HIS A 211 4.97 -35.34 -4.49
C HIS A 211 4.31 -34.25 -3.64
N ARG A 212 3.24 -34.69 -2.95
CA ARG A 212 2.74 -34.18 -1.66
C ARG A 212 2.24 -32.72 -1.64
N ILE A 213 0.95 -32.57 -1.95
CA ILE A 213 0.10 -31.49 -1.41
C ILE A 213 -0.50 -31.88 -0.02
N HIS A 214 -0.25 -33.09 0.47
CA HIS A 214 -0.55 -33.49 1.84
C HIS A 214 0.73 -33.60 2.66
N ASP A 215 1.04 -32.52 3.38
CA ASP A 215 1.37 -32.50 4.81
C ASP A 215 2.13 -31.21 5.13
N ASN A 216 1.37 -30.15 5.40
CA ASN A 216 1.67 -29.31 6.55
C ASN A 216 0.35 -28.93 7.22
N LEU A 217 -0.34 -29.98 7.67
CA LEU A 217 -1.52 -29.94 8.54
C LEU A 217 -1.11 -29.57 9.98
N GLU A 218 -0.16 -28.65 10.15
CA GLU A 218 0.30 -28.11 11.44
C GLU A 218 0.58 -26.60 11.34
N SER A 219 -0.16 -25.86 10.50
CA SER A 219 -0.32 -24.42 10.73
C SER A 219 -1.06 -24.26 12.05
N GLN A 220 -0.28 -24.13 13.13
CA GLN A 220 -0.77 -24.19 14.50
C GLN A 220 -2.00 -23.30 14.67
N ALA A 221 -2.99 -23.80 15.43
CA ALA A 221 -4.23 -23.13 15.82
C ALA A 221 -4.02 -21.87 16.71
N VAL A 222 -2.86 -21.23 16.60
CA VAL A 222 -2.47 -20.05 17.35
C VAL A 222 -2.97 -18.82 16.59
N ALA A 223 -3.74 -17.98 17.28
CA ALA A 223 -4.20 -16.70 16.77
C ALA A 223 -3.03 -15.69 16.66
N GLY A 224 -3.20 -14.68 15.80
CA GLY A 224 -2.21 -13.63 15.58
C GLY A 224 -1.19 -13.94 14.49
N ILE A 225 -0.04 -13.26 14.53
CA ILE A 225 1.00 -13.36 13.51
C ILE A 225 1.70 -14.73 13.64
N PRO A 226 1.58 -15.63 12.65
CA PRO A 226 2.23 -16.93 12.70
C PRO A 226 3.75 -16.76 12.53
N THR A 227 4.52 -17.66 13.14
CA THR A 227 5.99 -17.61 13.16
C THR A 227 6.60 -17.51 11.75
N GLU A 228 6.01 -18.17 10.76
CA GLU A 228 6.45 -18.13 9.36
C GLU A 228 6.35 -16.76 8.68
N LEU A 229 5.51 -15.85 9.20
CA LEU A 229 5.35 -14.49 8.69
C LEU A 229 6.06 -13.45 9.56
N LYS A 230 6.70 -13.87 10.67
CA LYS A 230 7.49 -12.98 11.52
C LYS A 230 8.84 -12.64 10.90
N TYR A 231 9.47 -11.60 11.43
CA TYR A 231 10.78 -11.21 10.93
C TYR A 231 11.82 -12.31 11.16
N VAL A 232 12.59 -12.58 10.10
CA VAL A 232 13.82 -13.36 10.15
C VAL A 232 14.89 -12.63 9.37
N SER A 233 16.15 -12.80 9.77
CA SER A 233 17.27 -12.40 8.94
C SER A 233 17.28 -13.23 7.66
N ILE A 234 17.49 -12.58 6.53
CA ILE A 234 17.55 -13.22 5.21
C ILE A 234 18.90 -12.98 4.56
N ASP A 235 19.30 -13.86 3.63
CA ASP A 235 20.47 -13.62 2.78
C ASP A 235 20.18 -12.48 1.78
N LYS A 236 20.54 -11.25 2.18
CA LYS A 236 20.35 -10.06 1.35
C LYS A 236 21.07 -10.16 0.00
N LYS A 237 22.19 -10.90 -0.11
CA LYS A 237 22.93 -11.04 -1.37
C LYS A 237 22.16 -11.89 -2.36
N ARG A 238 21.62 -13.03 -1.91
CA ARG A 238 20.79 -13.89 -2.77
C ARG A 238 19.49 -13.22 -3.17
N LEU A 239 18.84 -12.51 -2.25
CA LEU A 239 17.66 -11.70 -2.60
C LEU A 239 18.01 -10.64 -3.66
N GLN A 240 19.12 -9.92 -3.49
CA GLN A 240 19.57 -8.93 -4.46
C GLN A 240 19.84 -9.56 -5.85
N GLN A 241 20.48 -10.74 -5.89
CA GLN A 241 20.72 -11.48 -7.13
C GLN A 241 19.42 -11.89 -7.82
N TYR A 242 18.46 -12.43 -7.06
CA TYR A 242 17.13 -12.77 -7.56
C TYR A 242 16.43 -11.56 -8.19
N LEU A 243 16.41 -10.42 -7.50
CA LEU A 243 15.78 -9.19 -8.00
C LEU A 243 16.49 -8.67 -9.26
N ARG A 244 17.83 -8.72 -9.31
CA ARG A 244 18.61 -8.36 -10.52
C ARG A 244 18.25 -9.26 -11.71
N ALA A 245 18.05 -10.56 -11.49
CA ALA A 245 17.65 -11.49 -12.54
C ALA A 245 16.26 -11.15 -13.12
N LYS A 246 15.38 -10.53 -12.33
CA LYS A 246 14.08 -10.01 -12.79
C LYS A 246 14.17 -8.58 -13.37
N ASN A 247 15.38 -8.04 -13.58
CA ASN A 247 15.62 -6.65 -13.98
C ASN A 247 14.94 -5.62 -13.05
N SER A 248 14.86 -5.93 -11.75
CA SER A 248 14.17 -5.09 -10.77
C SER A 248 15.05 -3.95 -10.27
N ILE A 249 14.48 -2.74 -10.14
CA ILE A 249 15.12 -1.61 -9.44
C ILE A 249 15.18 -1.85 -7.92
N LEU A 250 14.31 -2.71 -7.37
CA LEU A 250 14.28 -3.02 -5.94
C LEU A 250 15.52 -3.78 -5.45
N ALA A 251 16.39 -4.23 -6.37
CA ALA A 251 17.70 -4.77 -6.05
C ALA A 251 18.72 -3.69 -5.64
N GLU A 252 18.43 -2.42 -5.89
CA GLU A 252 19.30 -1.29 -5.61
C GLU A 252 18.96 -0.62 -4.27
N GLU A 253 19.91 0.15 -3.76
CA GLU A 253 19.66 1.00 -2.61
C GLU A 253 18.98 2.32 -3.05
N PRO A 254 18.08 2.88 -2.24
CA PRO A 254 17.71 2.45 -0.88
C PRO A 254 16.64 1.34 -0.83
N TYR A 255 16.08 0.93 -1.96
CA TYR A 255 14.88 0.07 -2.00
C TYR A 255 15.06 -1.25 -1.26
N LEU A 256 16.19 -1.93 -1.48
CA LEU A 256 16.46 -3.22 -0.86
C LEU A 256 16.50 -3.11 0.67
N SER A 257 17.31 -2.19 1.20
CA SER A 257 17.48 -2.04 2.65
C SER A 257 16.22 -1.52 3.32
N GLU A 258 15.55 -0.52 2.75
CA GLU A 258 14.35 0.08 3.33
C GLU A 258 13.19 -0.91 3.48
N ILE A 259 12.99 -1.80 2.49
CA ILE A 259 11.97 -2.86 2.61
C ILE A 259 12.33 -3.87 3.71
N VAL A 260 13.61 -4.24 3.81
CA VAL A 260 14.06 -5.18 4.86
C VAL A 260 13.97 -4.56 6.25
N GLU A 261 14.37 -3.29 6.41
CA GLU A 261 14.29 -2.59 7.68
C GLU A 261 12.84 -2.32 8.09
N ALA A 262 11.92 -2.06 7.15
CA ALA A 262 10.50 -2.01 7.44
C ALA A 262 9.97 -3.36 7.98
N GLY A 263 10.36 -4.48 7.34
CA GLY A 263 10.03 -5.81 7.86
C GLY A 263 10.53 -6.03 9.28
N LYS A 264 11.79 -5.65 9.56
CA LYS A 264 12.38 -5.72 10.90
C LYS A 264 11.64 -4.87 11.92
N LYS A 265 11.31 -3.63 11.57
CA LYS A 265 10.64 -2.66 12.45
C LYS A 265 9.28 -3.15 12.95
N TYR A 266 8.54 -3.87 12.11
CA TYR A 266 7.17 -4.30 12.41
C TYR A 266 7.04 -5.81 12.65
N ASP A 267 8.15 -6.54 12.86
CA ASP A 267 8.18 -8.00 13.02
C ASP A 267 7.47 -8.75 11.88
N VAL A 268 7.72 -8.32 10.63
CA VAL A 268 7.18 -8.93 9.41
C VAL A 268 8.32 -9.51 8.57
N HIS A 269 8.09 -10.71 8.04
CA HIS A 269 9.03 -11.40 7.19
C HIS A 269 9.40 -10.54 5.95
N PRO A 270 10.68 -10.20 5.71
CA PRO A 270 11.06 -9.33 4.60
C PRO A 270 10.65 -9.87 3.21
N LEU A 271 10.82 -11.18 2.97
CA LEU A 271 10.37 -11.80 1.72
C LEU A 271 8.86 -11.73 1.49
N LEU A 272 8.02 -11.63 2.53
CA LEU A 272 6.59 -11.41 2.34
C LEU A 272 6.33 -10.01 1.74
N LEU A 273 7.06 -9.00 2.20
CA LEU A 273 6.98 -7.65 1.64
C LEU A 273 7.41 -7.64 0.17
N PHE A 274 8.53 -8.29 -0.17
CA PHE A 274 8.94 -8.45 -1.56
C PHE A 274 7.92 -9.24 -2.39
N ALA A 275 7.30 -10.28 -1.83
CA ALA A 275 6.24 -11.03 -2.51
C ALA A 275 5.03 -10.15 -2.85
N ILE A 276 4.65 -9.23 -1.96
CA ILE A 276 3.62 -8.22 -2.23
C ILE A 276 4.05 -7.33 -3.40
N THR A 277 5.30 -6.84 -3.45
CA THR A 277 5.77 -6.04 -4.61
C THR A 277 5.79 -6.84 -5.93
N GLY A 278 6.06 -8.14 -5.84
CA GLY A 278 5.97 -9.07 -6.98
C GLY A 278 4.55 -9.15 -7.52
N GLN A 279 3.57 -9.32 -6.62
CA GLN A 279 2.16 -9.39 -6.97
C GLN A 279 1.59 -8.06 -7.50
N GLU A 280 1.99 -6.94 -6.89
CA GLU A 280 1.45 -5.62 -7.20
C GLU A 280 2.06 -4.99 -8.45
N GLN A 281 3.39 -5.14 -8.62
CA GLN A 281 4.16 -4.39 -9.63
C GLN A 281 5.18 -5.25 -10.37
N GLY A 282 5.11 -6.59 -10.26
CA GLY A 282 6.05 -7.48 -10.93
C GLY A 282 7.50 -7.22 -10.54
N PHE A 283 7.75 -6.86 -9.27
CA PHE A 283 9.05 -6.42 -8.74
C PHE A 283 9.61 -5.13 -9.36
N VAL A 284 8.83 -4.34 -10.10
CA VAL A 284 9.25 -3.04 -10.65
C VAL A 284 10.47 -3.15 -11.59
N SER A 285 10.19 -3.53 -12.84
CA SER A 285 11.21 -3.62 -13.88
C SER A 285 11.83 -2.25 -14.21
N LYS A 286 13.16 -2.21 -14.35
CA LYS A 286 13.92 -1.04 -14.79
C LYS A 286 13.59 -0.54 -16.19
N ALA A 287 12.91 -1.37 -16.99
CA ALA A 287 12.46 -0.98 -18.32
C ALA A 287 11.24 -0.04 -18.30
N HIS A 288 10.61 0.15 -17.13
CA HIS A 288 9.44 1.00 -17.02
C HIS A 288 9.81 2.49 -17.04
N THR A 289 9.02 3.31 -17.73
CA THR A 289 9.29 4.75 -17.87
C THR A 289 9.15 5.52 -16.56
N GLN A 290 8.30 5.03 -15.66
CA GLN A 290 8.04 5.60 -14.33
C GLN A 290 8.61 4.69 -13.24
N VAL A 291 9.78 4.09 -13.49
CA VAL A 291 10.39 3.08 -12.61
C VAL A 291 10.61 3.63 -11.21
N GLU A 292 11.09 4.87 -11.08
CA GLU A 292 11.39 5.49 -9.78
C GLU A 292 10.10 5.77 -8.98
N GLU A 293 9.05 6.26 -9.64
CA GLU A 293 7.75 6.52 -9.01
C GLU A 293 7.09 5.23 -8.54
N ILE A 294 7.16 4.15 -9.33
CA ILE A 294 6.63 2.85 -8.92
C ILE A 294 7.46 2.30 -7.76
N ALA A 295 8.79 2.40 -7.83
CA ALA A 295 9.70 1.92 -6.79
C ALA A 295 9.54 2.67 -5.46
N ASN A 296 9.01 3.89 -5.50
CA ASN A 296 8.66 4.69 -4.34
C ASN A 296 7.39 4.20 -3.61
N ASN A 297 6.48 3.50 -4.31
CA ASN A 297 5.31 2.82 -3.72
C ASN A 297 5.02 1.49 -4.44
N PRO A 298 5.89 0.48 -4.30
CA PRO A 298 5.77 -0.77 -5.04
C PRO A 298 4.68 -1.70 -4.49
N PHE A 299 4.08 -1.32 -3.35
CA PHE A 299 3.05 -2.06 -2.62
C PHE A 299 1.63 -1.62 -2.97
N ASN A 300 1.48 -0.54 -3.76
CA ASN A 300 0.21 0.14 -3.97
C ASN A 300 -0.52 0.51 -2.66
N VAL A 301 0.22 0.89 -1.60
CA VAL A 301 -0.45 1.37 -0.38
C VAL A 301 -1.29 2.61 -0.71
N PHE A 302 -2.48 2.70 -0.10
CA PHE A 302 -3.51 3.69 -0.43
C PHE A 302 -4.09 3.63 -1.87
N GLY A 303 -3.92 2.49 -2.54
CA GLY A 303 -4.65 2.11 -3.76
C GLY A 303 -3.75 2.03 -5.00
N SER A 304 -2.88 3.00 -5.24
CA SER A 304 -1.85 2.92 -6.29
C SER A 304 -0.74 3.94 -6.08
N TRP A 305 0.43 3.68 -6.67
CA TRP A 305 1.55 4.63 -6.73
C TRP A 305 1.20 5.93 -7.49
N GLU A 306 0.25 5.89 -8.44
CA GLU A 306 -0.27 7.07 -9.14
C GLU A 306 -1.12 7.94 -8.22
N SER A 307 -1.90 7.31 -7.34
CA SER A 307 -2.76 8.00 -6.39
C SER A 307 -1.95 8.51 -5.20
N TYR A 308 -0.99 7.72 -4.73
CA TYR A 308 -0.12 8.00 -3.58
C TYR A 308 1.33 7.65 -3.90
N ASN A 309 2.15 8.67 -4.15
CA ASN A 309 3.59 8.54 -4.30
C ASN A 309 4.31 9.11 -3.07
N THR A 310 5.38 8.46 -2.63
CA THR A 310 6.12 8.83 -1.42
C THR A 310 7.56 8.32 -1.51
N THR A 311 8.27 8.09 -0.40
CA THR A 311 9.56 7.40 -0.42
C THR A 311 9.37 5.92 -0.17
N ILE A 312 10.28 5.08 -0.68
CA ILE A 312 10.24 3.64 -0.40
C ILE A 312 10.24 3.33 1.11
N ALA A 313 11.03 4.05 1.91
CA ALA A 313 11.05 3.92 3.37
C ALA A 313 9.65 4.03 3.99
N ARG A 314 8.87 5.00 3.50
CA ARG A 314 7.54 5.30 3.99
C ARG A 314 6.49 4.32 3.48
N SER A 315 6.47 4.02 2.18
CA SER A 315 5.52 3.05 1.62
C SER A 315 5.77 1.64 2.16
N ALA A 316 7.03 1.22 2.33
CA ALA A 316 7.40 -0.04 2.96
C ALA A 316 6.98 -0.09 4.43
N SER A 317 7.18 1.00 5.19
CA SER A 317 6.71 1.09 6.58
C SER A 317 5.20 0.96 6.70
N ILE A 318 4.43 1.61 5.81
CA ILE A 318 2.96 1.49 5.79
C ILE A 318 2.54 0.06 5.45
N ALA A 319 3.15 -0.56 4.43
CA ALA A 319 2.86 -1.92 4.04
C ALA A 319 3.14 -2.91 5.19
N ALA A 320 4.31 -2.83 5.80
CA ALA A 320 4.72 -3.68 6.92
C ALA A 320 3.82 -3.51 8.15
N LYS A 321 3.52 -2.27 8.56
CA LYS A 321 2.57 -1.99 9.65
C LYS A 321 1.19 -2.56 9.36
N THR A 322 0.70 -2.41 8.12
CA THR A 322 -0.58 -2.94 7.69
C THR A 322 -0.62 -4.47 7.77
N VAL A 323 0.42 -5.14 7.27
CA VAL A 323 0.55 -6.61 7.36
C VAL A 323 0.57 -7.08 8.82
N ALA A 324 1.36 -6.43 9.68
CA ALA A 324 1.44 -6.75 11.10
C ALA A 324 0.09 -6.60 11.79
N ASN A 325 -0.59 -5.48 11.57
CA ASN A 325 -1.89 -5.17 12.17
C ASN A 325 -3.00 -6.13 11.73
N ILE A 326 -3.06 -6.50 10.45
CA ILE A 326 -4.06 -7.45 9.96
C ILE A 326 -3.75 -8.85 10.51
N SER A 327 -2.48 -9.25 10.48
CA SER A 327 -2.03 -10.56 10.92
C SER A 327 -2.22 -10.77 12.43
N SER A 328 -2.04 -9.73 13.25
CA SER A 328 -2.23 -9.83 14.71
C SER A 328 -3.69 -10.14 15.11
N LYS A 329 -4.65 -9.78 14.24
CA LYS A 329 -6.08 -10.06 14.42
C LYS A 329 -6.52 -11.40 13.80
N ARG A 330 -5.60 -12.20 13.25
CA ARG A 330 -5.93 -13.46 12.58
C ARG A 330 -6.44 -14.50 13.59
N PRO A 331 -7.64 -15.07 13.43
CA PRO A 331 -8.08 -16.18 14.26
C PRO A 331 -7.29 -17.46 13.92
N GLY A 332 -7.09 -18.32 14.92
CA GLY A 332 -6.47 -19.64 14.73
C GLY A 332 -7.20 -20.45 13.66
N GLY A 333 -6.45 -21.18 12.82
CA GLY A 333 -6.99 -21.99 11.73
C GLY A 333 -7.27 -21.25 10.41
N SER A 334 -7.16 -19.91 10.37
CA SER A 334 -7.20 -19.16 9.09
C SER A 334 -5.85 -19.17 8.39
N HIS A 335 -5.85 -19.36 7.06
CA HIS A 335 -4.63 -19.30 6.26
C HIS A 335 -3.98 -17.91 6.35
N PRO A 336 -2.69 -17.79 6.73
CA PRO A 336 -2.06 -16.52 7.08
C PRO A 336 -2.12 -15.44 6.00
N ILE A 337 -1.70 -15.77 4.78
CA ILE A 337 -1.67 -14.80 3.67
C ILE A 337 -3.08 -14.55 3.13
N GLN A 338 -3.99 -15.53 3.23
CA GLN A 338 -5.38 -15.34 2.81
C GLN A 338 -6.11 -14.38 3.75
N TRP A 339 -5.76 -14.39 5.04
CA TRP A 339 -6.31 -13.45 6.01
C TRP A 339 -5.96 -11.99 5.67
N LEU A 340 -4.75 -11.73 5.17
CA LEU A 340 -4.33 -10.41 4.69
C LEU A 340 -5.25 -9.89 3.56
N ASN A 341 -5.68 -10.78 2.67
CA ASN A 341 -6.51 -10.45 1.51
C ASN A 341 -7.81 -9.73 1.87
N ARG A 342 -8.34 -9.92 3.08
CA ARG A 342 -9.61 -9.31 3.50
C ARG A 342 -9.56 -7.78 3.55
N THR A 343 -8.36 -7.23 3.73
CA THR A 343 -8.14 -5.79 3.89
C THR A 343 -7.15 -5.25 2.86
N TYR A 344 -6.20 -6.07 2.40
CA TYR A 344 -5.11 -5.61 1.55
C TYR A 344 -5.51 -5.44 0.08
N ALA A 345 -6.37 -6.30 -0.46
CA ALA A 345 -6.69 -6.32 -1.89
C ALA A 345 -8.15 -6.72 -2.16
N GLU A 346 -8.73 -6.19 -3.23
CA GLU A 346 -10.11 -6.53 -3.63
C GLU A 346 -10.23 -7.87 -4.35
N ASP A 347 -9.16 -8.31 -5.02
CA ASP A 347 -9.14 -9.58 -5.74
C ASP A 347 -9.16 -10.75 -4.75
N PRO A 348 -10.19 -11.62 -4.77
CA PRO A 348 -10.29 -12.77 -3.86
C PRO A 348 -9.15 -13.79 -4.02
N ASN A 349 -8.38 -13.72 -5.11
CA ASN A 349 -7.25 -14.60 -5.39
C ASN A 349 -5.88 -13.93 -5.23
N TRP A 350 -5.79 -12.66 -4.84
CA TRP A 350 -4.52 -11.94 -4.71
C TRP A 350 -3.53 -12.67 -3.79
N TRP A 351 -4.01 -13.22 -2.68
CA TRP A 351 -3.21 -13.99 -1.73
C TRP A 351 -2.52 -15.20 -2.34
N LYS A 352 -3.06 -15.80 -3.41
CA LYS A 352 -2.44 -16.94 -4.10
C LYS A 352 -1.15 -16.51 -4.79
N GLY A 353 -1.18 -15.36 -5.46
CA GLY A 353 0.01 -14.80 -6.11
C GLY A 353 1.08 -14.40 -5.09
N VAL A 354 0.68 -13.75 -3.99
CA VAL A 354 1.61 -13.44 -2.90
C VAL A 354 2.20 -14.71 -2.29
N THR A 355 1.39 -15.74 -2.05
CA THR A 355 1.87 -17.03 -1.52
C THR A 355 2.88 -17.66 -2.49
N TRP A 356 2.58 -17.66 -3.79
CA TRP A 356 3.48 -18.18 -4.82
C TRP A 356 4.83 -17.46 -4.84
N PHE A 357 4.83 -16.12 -4.87
CA PHE A 357 6.07 -15.33 -4.81
C PHE A 357 6.82 -15.53 -3.50
N PHE A 358 6.10 -15.62 -2.37
CA PHE A 358 6.73 -15.84 -1.06
C PHE A 358 7.43 -17.19 -0.99
N ASP A 359 6.82 -18.25 -1.53
CA ASP A 359 7.43 -19.58 -1.60
C ASP A 359 8.58 -19.63 -2.61
N GLU A 360 8.49 -18.94 -3.75
CA GLU A 360 9.59 -18.77 -4.70
C GLU A 360 10.78 -18.08 -4.03
N LEU A 361 10.56 -16.92 -3.41
CA LEU A 361 11.60 -16.17 -2.70
C LEU A 361 12.23 -17.00 -1.58
N LYS A 362 11.45 -17.74 -0.79
CA LYS A 362 11.99 -18.63 0.25
C LYS A 362 12.91 -19.72 -0.33
N ARG A 363 12.64 -20.25 -1.52
CA ARG A 363 13.53 -21.23 -2.17
C ARG A 363 14.81 -20.57 -2.69
N GLU A 364 14.69 -19.42 -3.33
CA GLU A 364 15.82 -18.73 -3.97
C GLU A 364 16.77 -18.08 -2.95
N VAL A 365 16.24 -17.64 -1.80
CA VAL A 365 16.98 -16.95 -0.74
C VAL A 365 17.36 -17.88 0.42
N LYS A 366 16.90 -19.14 0.42
CA LYS A 366 17.25 -20.14 1.46
C LYS A 366 18.75 -20.37 1.50
N ASP A 367 19.36 -20.04 2.63
CA ASP A 367 20.73 -20.45 2.95
C ASP A 367 20.75 -21.95 3.24
N GLU A 368 21.66 -22.72 2.64
CA GLU A 368 21.85 -24.14 2.96
C GLU A 368 22.33 -24.34 4.41
N SER A 369 22.73 -23.26 5.09
CA SER A 369 23.13 -23.26 6.50
C SER A 369 22.04 -22.83 7.50
N PHE A 370 20.83 -22.47 7.04
CA PHE A 370 19.73 -22.02 7.91
C PHE A 370 18.55 -23.01 7.93
N GLU A 371 18.44 -23.79 9.01
CA GLU A 371 17.21 -24.55 9.29
C GLU A 371 16.13 -23.61 9.85
N TRP A 372 14.94 -23.66 9.24
CA TRP A 372 13.77 -22.99 9.78
C TRP A 372 13.43 -23.55 11.16
N PRO A 373 13.05 -22.72 12.14
CA PRO A 373 12.47 -23.22 13.38
C PRO A 373 11.29 -24.13 13.02
N LYS A 374 11.36 -25.39 13.49
CA LYS A 374 10.29 -26.37 13.31
C LYS A 374 9.01 -25.94 14.01
#